data_AF-X1L4Y6-F1
#
_entry.id   AF-X1L4Y6-F1
#
_cell.length_a   1.000
_cell.length_b   1.000
_cell.length_c   1.000
_cell.angle_alpha   90.00
_cell.angle_beta   90.00
_cell.angle_gamma   90.00
#
_symmetry.space_group_name_H-M   'P 1'
#
loop_
_entity.id
_entity.type
_entity.pdbx_description
1 polymer ?
#
loop_
_entity_poly.entity_id
_entity_poly.type
_entity_poly.pdbx_seq_one_letter_code
_entity_poly.pdbx_strand_id
1 'polypeptide(L)'
;MDEEEAGLGLCLPMCDKIVELLHNSRWHSVDELKAKIYLPPEKLASILDFLAKFYFIEFRGEREKSEVKITQLGLSFLEGFI
;
A
#
# COMPACT_ATOMS: atom_id res chain seq x y z
N MET A 1 -1.77 -25.45 -16.29
CA MET A 1 -2.29 -24.10 -16.01
C MET A 1 -1.13 -23.33 -15.44
N ASP A 2 -0.77 -22.32 -16.20
CA ASP A 2 0.50 -21.63 -16.25
C ASP A 2 0.80 -20.90 -14.93
N GLU A 3 1.87 -21.30 -14.25
CA GLU A 3 2.44 -20.60 -13.08
C GLU A 3 3.49 -19.56 -13.51
N GLU A 4 3.64 -19.34 -14.81
CA GLU A 4 4.65 -18.49 -15.43
C GLU A 4 3.97 -17.27 -16.07
N GLU A 5 3.54 -16.30 -15.25
CA GLU A 5 3.23 -14.89 -15.66
C GLU A 5 2.78 -13.97 -14.49
N ALA A 6 2.81 -14.37 -13.22
CA ALA A 6 2.44 -13.47 -12.10
C ALA A 6 3.64 -12.73 -11.47
N GLY A 7 4.76 -12.64 -12.20
CA GLY A 7 6.04 -12.11 -11.71
C GLY A 7 6.04 -10.60 -11.49
N LEU A 8 5.53 -9.80 -12.43
CA LEU A 8 5.67 -8.34 -12.38
C LEU A 8 4.50 -7.56 -13.03
N GLY A 9 3.45 -8.24 -13.51
CA GLY A 9 2.36 -7.61 -14.29
C GLY A 9 1.19 -6.99 -13.50
N LEU A 10 1.20 -7.03 -12.15
CA LEU A 10 0.03 -6.67 -11.32
C LEU A 10 0.28 -5.57 -10.28
N CYS A 11 1.28 -4.70 -10.47
CA CYS A 11 1.65 -3.71 -9.45
C CYS A 11 0.59 -2.61 -9.27
N LEU A 12 0.01 -2.08 -10.36
CA LEU A 12 -0.97 -0.98 -10.32
C LEU A 12 -2.28 -1.32 -9.58
N PRO A 13 -3.00 -2.42 -9.91
CA PRO A 13 -4.29 -2.69 -9.27
C PRO A 13 -4.17 -3.01 -7.76
N MET A 14 -2.98 -3.44 -7.31
CA MET A 14 -2.74 -3.66 -5.88
C MET A 14 -2.36 -2.39 -5.14
N CYS A 15 -1.64 -1.48 -5.79
CA CYS A 15 -1.46 -0.12 -5.28
C CYS A 15 -2.84 0.55 -5.10
N ASP A 16 -3.70 0.50 -6.11
CA ASP A 16 -5.04 1.11 -6.05
C ASP A 16 -5.84 0.60 -4.86
N LYS A 17 -5.85 -0.73 -4.62
CA LYS A 17 -6.52 -1.33 -3.45
C LYS A 17 -5.93 -0.89 -2.11
N ILE A 18 -4.61 -0.83 -1.99
CA ILE A 18 -3.95 -0.38 -0.75
C ILE A 18 -4.31 1.07 -0.48
N VAL A 19 -4.24 1.92 -1.50
CA VAL A 19 -4.49 3.34 -1.35
C VAL A 19 -5.99 3.60 -1.12
N GLU A 20 -6.89 2.80 -1.72
CA GLU A 20 -8.34 2.81 -1.42
C GLU A 20 -8.64 2.45 0.05
N LEU A 21 -7.97 1.42 0.61
CA LEU A 21 -8.09 1.09 2.03
C LEU A 21 -7.63 2.23 2.94
N LEU A 22 -6.61 2.98 2.52
CA LEU A 22 -6.06 4.12 3.23
C LEU A 22 -6.76 5.45 2.92
N HIS A 23 -7.70 5.49 1.97
CA HIS A 23 -8.37 6.71 1.48
C HIS A 23 -9.05 7.52 2.60
N ASN A 24 -9.45 6.86 3.68
CA ASN A 24 -10.02 7.52 4.85
C ASN A 24 -9.05 8.46 5.60
N SER A 25 -7.77 8.55 5.17
CA SER A 25 -6.73 9.40 5.78
C SER A 25 -6.51 9.14 7.28
N ARG A 26 -6.86 7.94 7.75
CA ARG A 26 -6.61 7.47 9.10
C ARG A 26 -5.37 6.59 9.12
N TRP A 27 -4.83 6.41 10.32
CA TRP A 27 -3.80 5.40 10.57
C TRP A 27 -4.45 4.02 10.56
N HIS A 28 -3.84 3.09 9.83
CA HIS A 28 -4.22 1.68 9.80
C HIS A 28 -3.02 0.85 10.23
N SER A 29 -3.27 -0.25 10.94
CA SER A 29 -2.20 -1.15 11.32
C SER A 29 -1.75 -1.95 10.10
N VAL A 30 -0.45 -2.17 9.95
CA VAL A 30 0.09 -2.99 8.85
C VAL A 30 -0.45 -4.44 8.93
N ASP A 31 -0.73 -4.94 10.13
CA ASP A 31 -1.36 -6.26 10.31
C ASP A 31 -2.83 -6.31 9.85
N GLU A 32 -3.58 -5.20 9.95
CA GLU A 32 -4.93 -5.11 9.38
C GLU A 32 -4.89 -5.16 7.85
N LEU A 33 -3.89 -4.51 7.24
CA LEU A 33 -3.67 -4.56 5.79
C LEU A 33 -3.29 -5.97 5.34
N LYS A 34 -2.42 -6.67 6.07
CA LYS A 34 -2.09 -8.09 5.81
C LYS A 34 -3.33 -8.98 5.88
N ALA A 35 -4.25 -8.71 6.81
CA ALA A 35 -5.47 -9.50 6.96
C ALA A 35 -6.49 -9.22 5.83
N LYS A 36 -6.55 -7.98 5.33
CA LYS A 36 -7.50 -7.57 4.28
C LYS A 36 -7.01 -7.85 2.86
N ILE A 37 -5.70 -7.87 2.66
CA ILE A 37 -5.08 -8.03 1.34
C ILE A 37 -4.52 -9.45 1.25
N TYR A 38 -5.04 -10.22 0.29
CA TYR A 38 -4.56 -11.57 -0.02
C TYR A 38 -3.22 -11.51 -0.78
N LEU A 39 -2.16 -11.08 -0.08
CA LEU A 39 -0.79 -11.02 -0.61
C LEU A 39 0.21 -11.61 0.39
N PRO A 40 1.31 -12.22 -0.10
CA PRO A 40 2.43 -12.57 0.74
C PRO A 40 2.93 -11.35 1.52
N PRO A 41 3.27 -11.48 2.82
CA PRO A 41 3.72 -10.37 3.65
C PRO A 41 4.90 -9.60 3.04
N GLU A 42 5.82 -10.30 2.38
CA GLU A 42 6.99 -9.72 1.71
C GLU A 42 6.61 -8.84 0.51
N LYS A 43 5.61 -9.27 -0.27
CA LYS A 43 5.09 -8.48 -1.40
C LYS A 43 4.36 -7.24 -0.90
N LEU A 44 3.52 -7.38 0.14
CA LEU A 44 2.84 -6.22 0.74
C LEU A 44 3.85 -5.22 1.30
N ALA A 45 4.87 -5.69 2.03
CA ALA A 45 5.94 -4.83 2.53
C ALA A 45 6.65 -4.08 1.40
N SER A 46 6.98 -4.77 0.30
CA SER A 46 7.63 -4.16 -0.88
C SER A 46 6.76 -3.08 -1.53
N ILE A 47 5.45 -3.29 -1.63
CA ILE A 47 4.52 -2.30 -2.19
C ILE A 47 4.38 -1.10 -1.25
N LEU A 48 4.25 -1.32 0.06
CA LEU A 48 4.16 -0.24 1.02
C LEU A 48 5.46 0.59 1.04
N ASP A 49 6.62 -0.06 0.95
CA ASP A 49 7.90 0.63 0.84
C ASP A 49 8.04 1.41 -0.47
N PHE A 50 7.54 0.87 -1.58
CA PHE A 50 7.47 1.58 -2.85
C PHE A 50 6.60 2.85 -2.72
N LEU A 51 5.37 2.74 -2.22
CA LEU A 51 4.47 3.88 -2.03
C LEU A 51 5.07 4.93 -1.08
N ALA A 52 5.73 4.50 -0.01
CA ALA A 52 6.41 5.39 0.92
C ALA A 52 7.60 6.12 0.28
N LYS A 53 8.36 5.44 -0.58
CA LYS A 53 9.49 6.04 -1.32
C LYS A 53 9.04 7.19 -2.22
N PHE A 54 7.83 7.12 -2.76
CA PHE A 54 7.23 8.19 -3.56
C PHE A 54 6.36 9.16 -2.74
N TYR A 55 6.43 9.10 -1.40
CA TYR A 55 5.67 9.95 -0.48
C TYR A 55 4.14 9.81 -0.59
N PHE A 56 3.63 8.72 -1.13
CA PHE A 56 2.17 8.45 -1.20
C PHE A 56 1.61 8.03 0.15
N ILE A 57 2.42 7.35 0.96
CA ILE A 57 2.07 6.91 2.30
C ILE A 57 3.19 7.27 3.28
N GLU A 58 2.83 7.33 4.55
CA GLU A 58 3.76 7.51 5.67
C GLU A 58 3.55 6.39 6.70
N PHE A 59 4.64 6.03 7.38
CA PHE A 59 4.62 5.03 8.44
C PHE A 59 4.78 5.68 9.81
N ARG A 60 4.20 5.05 10.84
CA ARG A 60 4.40 5.41 12.23
C ARG A 60 4.58 4.16 13.10
N GLY A 61 5.39 4.31 14.15
CA GLY A 61 5.64 3.28 15.16
C GLY A 61 7.03 3.47 15.78
N GLU A 62 7.14 3.33 17.09
CA GLU A 62 8.36 3.64 17.84
C GLU A 62 9.49 2.61 17.65
N ARG A 63 9.17 1.40 17.17
CA ARG A 63 10.14 0.31 16.97
C ARG A 63 10.09 -0.29 15.57
N GLU A 64 8.91 -0.40 14.99
CA GLU A 64 8.68 -0.98 13.67
C GLU A 64 7.63 -0.16 12.92
N LYS A 65 7.52 -0.34 11.60
CA LYS A 65 6.47 0.26 10.76
C LYS A 65 5.13 -0.40 11.09
N SER A 66 4.56 -0.07 12.24
CA SER A 66 3.36 -0.69 12.80
C SER A 66 2.09 -0.14 12.19
N GLU A 67 2.09 1.15 11.87
CA GLU A 67 0.95 1.86 11.29
C GLU A 67 1.35 2.54 9.99
N VAL A 68 0.38 2.67 9.09
CA VAL A 68 0.52 3.34 7.81
C VAL A 68 -0.70 4.21 7.52
N LYS A 69 -0.46 5.33 6.85
CA LYS A 69 -1.50 6.27 6.44
C LYS A 69 -1.16 6.84 5.06
N ILE A 70 -2.18 7.15 4.27
CA ILE A 70 -2.01 7.91 3.02
C ILE A 70 -1.65 9.37 3.31
N THR A 71 -0.70 9.92 2.57
CA THR A 71 -0.38 11.34 2.62
C THR A 71 -1.35 12.15 1.76
N GLN A 72 -1.30 13.47 1.88
CA GLN A 72 -2.06 14.34 0.98
C GLN A 72 -1.69 14.13 -0.49
N LEU A 73 -0.41 13.86 -0.79
CA LEU A 73 0.06 13.61 -2.16
C LEU A 73 -0.56 12.33 -2.72
N GLY A 74 -0.57 11.25 -1.93
CA GLY A 74 -1.18 9.99 -2.36
C GLY A 74 -2.69 10.12 -2.58
N LEU A 75 -3.35 10.92 -1.74
CA LEU A 75 -4.79 11.18 -1.87
C LEU A 75 -5.10 11.96 -3.15
N SER A 76 -4.35 13.02 -3.43
CA SER A 76 -4.51 13.82 -4.66
C SER A 76 -4.29 13.02 -5.94
N PHE A 77 -3.42 12.02 -5.92
CA PHE A 77 -3.24 11.10 -7.03
C PHE A 77 -4.46 10.21 -7.28
N LEU A 78 -5.11 9.71 -6.22
CA LEU A 78 -6.35 8.93 -6.35
C LEU A 78 -7.51 9.77 -6.89
N GLU A 79 -7.62 11.02 -6.45
CA GLU A 79 -8.70 11.92 -6.85
C GLU A 79 -8.53 12.48 -8.27
N GLY A 80 -7.44 12.14 -8.97
CA GLY A 80 -7.20 12.53 -10.36
C GLY A 80 -6.83 14.01 -10.54
N PHE A 81 -6.26 14.65 -9.51
CA PHE A 81 -5.89 16.07 -9.53
C PHE A 81 -4.49 16.35 -10.12
N ILE A 82 -4.07 15.59 -11.14
CA ILE A 82 -2.84 15.86 -11.92
C ILE A 82 -3.17 15.91 -13.41
#